data_AF-A0A7W8SY44-F1
#
_entry.id   AF-A0A7W8SY44-F1
#
_cell.length_a   1.000
_cell.length_b   1.000
_cell.length_c   1.000
_cell.angle_alpha   90.00
_cell.angle_beta   90.00
_cell.angle_gamma   90.00
#
_symmetry.space_group_name_H-M   'P 1'
#
loop_
_entity.id
_entity.type
_entity.pdbx_description
1 polymer ?
#
loop_
_entity_poly.entity_id
_entity_poly.type
_entity_poly.pdbx_seq_one_letter_code
_entity_poly.pdbx_strand_id
1 'polypeptide(L)' 'MNRLLIVVGMLCILAGLGWHWLARIPFGRLPGDIHIVRDGFSLHFPIVTCIVISVAVSALFWFLRR' A
#
# COMPACT_ATOMS: atom_id res chain seq x y z
N MET A 1 25.89 6.34 1.93
CA MET A 1 24.94 7.47 1.79
C MET A 1 24.46 7.65 0.35
N ASN A 2 25.36 7.67 -0.64
CA ASN A 2 25.00 7.88 -2.06
C ASN A 2 24.04 6.82 -2.62
N ARG A 3 24.22 5.53 -2.27
CA ARG A 3 23.28 4.46 -2.66
C ARG A 3 21.87 4.64 -2.12
N LEU A 4 21.71 5.16 -0.89
CA LEU A 4 20.38 5.39 -0.31
C LEU A 4 19.64 6.48 -1.08
N LEU A 5 20.32 7.57 -1.45
CA LEU A 5 19.75 8.63 -2.28
C LEU A 5 19.28 8.11 -3.65
N ILE A 6 20.07 7.24 -4.28
CA ILE A 6 19.70 6.62 -5.58
C ILE A 6 18.49 5.70 -5.42
N VAL A 7 18.46 4.86 -4.38
CA VAL A 7 17.35 3.93 -4.13
C VAL A 7 16.05 4.69 -3.80
N VAL A 8 16.12 5.71 -2.96
CA VAL A 8 14.95 6.55 -2.61
C VAL A 8 14.44 7.31 -3.84
N GLY A 9 15.34 7.90 -4.63
CA GLY A 9 14.95 8.58 -5.88
C GLY A 9 14.25 7.64 -6.86
N MET A 10 14.77 6.42 -7.02
CA MET A 10 14.15 5.40 -7.87
C MET A 10 12.77 4.96 -7.36
N LEU A 11 12.62 4.79 -6.03
CA LEU A 11 11.33 4.52 -5.39
C LEU A 11 10.32 5.65 -5.63
N CYS A 12 10.72 6.90 -5.50
CA CYS A 12 9.86 8.06 -5.78
C CYS A 12 9.39 8.09 -7.24
N ILE A 13 10.26 7.78 -8.20
CA ILE A 13 9.91 7.74 -9.63
C ILE A 13 8.90 6.61 -9.89
N LEU A 14 9.14 5.41 -9.35
CA LEU A 14 8.22 4.27 -9.49
C LEU A 14 6.87 4.55 -8.81
N ALA A 15 6.89 5.18 -7.63
CA ALA A 15 5.67 5.60 -6.94
C ALA A 15 4.89 6.66 -7.75
N GLY A 16 5.58 7.63 -8.35
CA GLY A 16 4.96 8.65 -9.21
C GLY A 16 4.33 8.08 -10.47
N LEU A 17 5.02 7.17 -11.16
CA LEU A 17 4.50 6.45 -12.34
C LEU A 17 3.32 5.55 -11.97
N GLY A 18 3.39 4.87 -10.84
CA GLY A 18 2.33 4.00 -10.33
C GLY A 18 1.14 4.75 -9.74
N TRP A 19 1.27 6.07 -9.45
CA TRP A 19 0.27 6.84 -8.71
C TRP A 19 -1.10 6.86 -9.37
N HIS A 20 -1.17 6.85 -10.71
CA HIS A 20 -2.45 6.80 -11.42
C HIS A 20 -3.24 5.52 -11.14
N TRP A 21 -2.54 4.39 -11.00
CA TRP A 21 -3.14 3.10 -10.67
C TRP A 21 -3.38 2.98 -9.16
N LEU A 22 -2.44 3.45 -8.36
CA LEU A 22 -2.51 3.46 -6.90
C LEU A 22 -3.68 4.34 -6.40
N ALA A 23 -3.90 5.50 -7.02
CA ALA A 23 -5.00 6.40 -6.68
C ALA A 23 -6.39 5.86 -7.07
N ARG A 24 -6.46 4.90 -8.01
CA ARG A 24 -7.70 4.21 -8.38
C ARG A 24 -7.98 2.99 -7.51
N ILE A 25 -7.00 2.50 -6.76
CA ILE A 25 -7.23 1.43 -5.79
C ILE A 25 -7.97 2.07 -4.61
N PRO A 26 -9.16 1.55 -4.24
CA PRO A 26 -9.88 2.00 -3.06
C PRO A 26 -9.18 1.50 -1.79
N PHE A 27 -8.00 2.07 -1.50
CA PHE A 27 -7.26 1.80 -0.27
C PHE A 27 -8.16 2.12 0.93
N GLY A 28 -8.46 1.10 1.73
CA GLY A 28 -9.38 1.26 2.85
C GLY A 28 -10.86 1.38 2.47
N ARG A 29 -11.29 0.93 1.28
CA ARG A 29 -12.72 0.65 0.96
C ARG A 29 -12.86 -0.68 0.22
N LEU A 30 -11.90 -1.58 0.40
CA LEU A 30 -12.03 -2.92 -0.18
C LEU A 30 -13.13 -3.68 0.57
N PRO A 31 -13.90 -4.55 -0.12
CA PRO A 31 -14.88 -5.40 0.54
C PRO A 31 -14.19 -6.23 1.62
N GLY A 32 -14.54 -5.97 2.89
CA GLY A 32 -13.91 -6.58 4.07
C GLY A 32 -13.07 -5.61 4.93
N ASP A 33 -12.81 -4.37 4.48
CA ASP A 33 -12.35 -3.31 5.36
C ASP A 33 -13.50 -2.89 6.31
N ILE A 34 -13.20 -2.78 7.60
CA ILE A 34 -14.23 -2.51 8.62
C ILE A 34 -14.47 -1.00 8.67
N HIS A 35 -15.64 -0.57 8.22
CA HIS A 35 -16.13 0.79 8.38
C HIS A 35 -17.27 0.79 9.39
N ILE A 36 -16.99 1.29 10.59
CA ILE A 36 -18.02 1.51 11.61
C ILE A 36 -18.31 3.00 11.62
N VAL A 37 -19.42 3.39 11.01
CA VAL A 37 -19.96 4.75 11.06
C VAL A 37 -21.14 4.76 12.02
N ARG A 38 -21.06 5.58 13.06
CA ARG A 38 -22.08 5.86 14.07
C ARG A 38 -22.23 7.39 14.17
N ASP A 39 -23.36 7.86 14.68
CA ASP A 39 -23.57 9.30 14.90
C ASP A 39 -22.49 9.87 15.84
N GLY A 40 -21.56 10.63 15.27
CA GLY A 40 -20.40 11.22 15.96
C GLY A 40 -19.12 10.36 16.00
N PHE A 41 -19.10 9.15 15.45
CA PHE A 41 -17.92 8.27 15.47
C PHE A 41 -17.73 7.49 14.17
N SER A 42 -16.56 7.65 13.54
CA SER A 42 -16.19 6.88 12.35
C SER A 42 -14.87 6.16 12.57
N LEU A 43 -14.91 4.82 12.68
CA LEU A 43 -13.72 3.98 12.76
C LEU A 43 -13.51 3.26 11.43
N HIS A 44 -12.35 3.48 10.84
CA HIS A 44 -11.90 2.86 9.60
C HIS A 44 -10.77 1.89 9.92
N PHE A 45 -10.97 0.59 9.70
CA PHE A 45 -9.96 -0.43 9.97
C PHE A 45 -9.69 -1.26 8.70
N PRO A 46 -8.64 -0.90 7.93
CA PRO A 46 -8.40 -1.46 6.61
C PRO A 46 -7.64 -2.79 6.67
N ILE A 47 -8.26 -3.84 7.23
CA ILE A 47 -7.64 -5.16 7.45
C ILE A 47 -7.21 -5.79 6.12
N VAL A 48 -8.12 -5.82 5.15
CA VAL A 48 -7.89 -6.51 3.87
C VAL A 48 -6.79 -5.79 3.11
N THR A 49 -6.80 -4.46 3.13
CA THR A 49 -5.73 -3.64 2.57
C THR A 49 -4.36 -4.01 3.16
N CYS A 50 -4.25 -4.12 4.48
CA CYS A 50 -3.01 -4.51 5.16
C CYS A 50 -2.52 -5.91 4.76
N ILE A 51 -3.44 -6.88 4.65
CA ILE A 51 -3.11 -8.25 4.24
C ILE A 51 -2.57 -8.26 2.80
N VAL A 52 -3.22 -7.56 1.87
CA VAL A 52 -2.78 -7.48 0.47
C VAL A 52 -1.38 -6.89 0.37
N ILE A 53 -1.11 -5.80 1.09
CA ILE A 53 0.22 -5.17 1.13
C ILE A 53 1.26 -6.16 1.67
N SER A 54 0.94 -6.87 2.75
CA SER A 54 1.84 -7.84 3.37
C SER A 54 2.20 -8.99 2.41
N VAL A 55 1.21 -9.53 1.69
CA VAL A 55 1.42 -10.59 0.69
C VAL A 55 2.24 -10.07 -0.49
N ALA A 56 1.94 -8.87 -0.99
CA ALA A 56 2.68 -8.27 -2.10
C ALA A 56 4.16 -8.04 -1.76
N VAL A 57 4.43 -7.46 -0.58
CA VAL A 57 5.81 -7.26 -0.09
C VAL A 57 6.52 -8.59 0.13
N SER A 58 5.84 -9.58 0.70
CA SER A 58 6.39 -10.93 0.90
C SER A 58 6.73 -11.60 -0.43
N ALA A 59 5.86 -11.51 -1.44
CA ALA A 59 6.10 -12.04 -2.77
C ALA A 59 7.25 -11.33 -3.49
N LEU A 60 7.36 -10.00 -3.33
CA LEU A 60 8.48 -9.22 -3.86
C LEU A 60 9.81 -9.66 -3.25
N PHE A 61 9.89 -9.80 -1.93
CA PHE A 61 11.10 -10.31 -1.27
C PHE A 61 11.41 -11.75 -1.64
N TRP A 62 10.39 -12.60 -1.80
CA TRP A 62 10.56 -13.97 -2.26
C TRP A 62 11.17 -14.01 -3.66
N PHE A 63 10.70 -13.16 -4.57
CA PHE A 63 11.22 -13.05 -5.94
C PHE A 63 12.65 -12.49 -5.98
N LEU A 64 12.97 -11.47 -5.17
CA LEU A 64 14.32 -10.89 -5.06
C LEU A 64 15.35 -11.81 -4.40
N ARG A 65 14.89 -12.79 -3.62
CA ARG A 65 15.76 -13.77 -2.92
C ARG A 65 16.05 -15.02 -3.76
N ARG A 66 15.35 -15.18 -4.90
CA ARG A 66 15.65 -16.16 -5.94
C ARG A 66 16.65 -15.55 -6.94
#